data_AF-A0A168MBL3-F1
#
_entry.id   AF-A0A168MBL3-F1
#
_cell.length_a   1.000
_cell.length_b   1.000
_cell.length_c   1.000
_cell.angle_alpha   90.00
_cell.angle_beta   90.00
_cell.angle_gamma   90.00
#
_symmetry.space_group_name_H-M   'P 1'
#
loop_
_entity.id
_entity.type
_entity.pdbx_description
1 polymer ?
#
loop_
_entity_poly.entity_id
_entity_poly.type
_entity_poly.pdbx_seq_one_letter_code
_entity_poly.pdbx_strand_id
1 'polypeptide(L)' 'MKTWLKYIVLFLYGTSFLYLSNLFEIPKNIYYFMIGVPIFIGIGFVIVYLFEKKRKTTGN' A
#
# COMPACT_ATOMS: atom_id res chain seq x y z
N MET A 1 5.21 12.39 -16.69
CA MET A 1 6.23 12.74 -15.67
C MET A 1 5.79 12.61 -14.19
N LYS A 2 4.73 11.86 -13.82
CA LYS A 2 4.27 11.85 -12.40
C LYS A 2 4.10 10.48 -11.73
N THR A 3 4.32 9.37 -12.44
CA THR A 3 4.14 8.03 -11.86
C THR A 3 5.36 7.59 -11.06
N TRP A 4 6.57 7.82 -11.59
CA TRP A 4 7.83 7.51 -10.92
C TRP A 4 8.01 8.29 -9.62
N LEU A 5 7.65 9.57 -9.60
CA LEU A 5 7.69 10.40 -8.39
C LEU A 5 6.72 9.87 -7.31
N LYS A 6 5.54 9.38 -7.69
CA LYS A 6 4.60 8.75 -6.74
C LYS A 6 5.19 7.50 -6.09
N TYR A 7 5.88 6.66 -6.86
CA TYR A 7 6.52 5.45 -6.31
C TYR A 7 7.67 5.80 -5.36
N ILE A 8 8.48 6.81 -5.69
CA ILE A 8 9.57 7.30 -4.82
C ILE A 8 8.99 7.85 -3.50
N VAL A 9 7.91 8.62 -3.57
CA VAL A 9 7.23 9.15 -2.37
C VAL A 9 6.64 8.03 -1.53
N LEU A 10 5.98 7.03 -2.14
CA LEU A 10 5.48 5.85 -1.43
C LEU A 10 6.61 5.07 -0.74
N PHE A 11 7.75 4.91 -1.42
CA PHE A 11 8.91 4.21 -0.89
C PHE A 11 9.55 4.96 0.29
N LEU A 12 9.73 6.28 0.17
CA LEU A 12 10.20 7.15 1.25
C LEU A 12 9.25 7.14 2.45
N TYR A 13 7.94 7.11 2.19
CA TYR A 13 6.94 7.06 3.25
C TYR A 13 6.98 5.72 3.99
N GLY A 14 7.07 4.60 3.25
CA GLY A 14 7.20 3.26 3.83
C GLY A 14 8.47 3.09 4.67
N THR A 15 9.61 3.57 4.17
CA THR A 15 10.89 3.54 4.91
C THR A 15 10.90 4.46 6.13
N SER A 16 10.31 5.65 6.03
CA SER A 16 10.17 6.56 7.17
C SER A 16 9.29 5.96 8.27
N PHE A 17 8.19 5.29 7.91
CA PHE A 17 7.31 4.64 8.86
C PHE A 17 7.96 3.42 9.54
N LEU A 18 8.77 2.65 8.80
CA LEU A 18 9.61 1.57 9.35
C LEU A 18 10.64 2.09 10.34
N TYR A 19 11.25 3.25 10.05
CA TYR A 19 12.22 3.85 10.94
C TYR A 19 11.54 4.39 12.20
N LEU A 20 10.40 5.06 12.04
CA LEU A 20 9.60 5.58 13.14
C LEU A 20 9.12 4.47 14.07
N SER A 21 8.70 3.32 13.54
CA SER A 21 8.24 2.20 14.38
C SER A 21 9.36 1.58 15.23
N ASN A 22 10.59 1.57 14.73
CA ASN A 22 11.76 1.18 15.52
C ASN A 22 12.11 2.22 16.58
N LEU A 23 11.98 3.51 16.26
CA LEU A 23 12.30 4.63 17.17
C LEU A 23 11.34 4.72 18.37
N PHE A 24 10.07 4.37 18.15
CA PHE A 24 9.04 4.38 19.20
C PHE A 24 8.86 3.01 19.90
N GLU A 25 9.75 2.04 19.65
CA GLU A 25 9.66 0.66 20.17
C GLU A 25 8.25 0.05 20.00
N ILE A 26 7.56 0.39 18.90
CA ILE A 26 6.18 -0.02 18.71
C ILE A 26 6.18 -1.55 18.56
N PRO A 27 5.41 -2.28 19.39
CA PRO A 27 5.30 -3.72 19.30
C PRO A 27 4.99 -4.11 17.86
N LYS A 28 5.77 -5.04 17.28
CA LYS A 28 5.63 -5.48 15.88
C LYS A 28 4.19 -5.82 15.50
N ASN A 29 3.41 -6.32 16.45
CA ASN A 29 2.00 -6.66 16.28
C ASN A 29 1.12 -5.43 15.99
N ILE A 30 1.38 -4.30 16.66
CA ILE A 30 0.66 -3.04 16.46
C ILE A 30 1.04 -2.42 15.11
N TYR A 31 2.32 -2.46 14.75
CA TYR A 31 2.79 -2.00 13.44
C TYR A 31 2.12 -2.77 12.30
N TYR A 32 2.02 -4.10 12.43
CA TYR A 32 1.34 -4.96 11.46
C TYR A 32 -0.15 -4.60 11.33
N PHE A 33 -0.79 -4.27 12.45
CA PHE A 33 -2.19 -3.86 12.45
C PHE A 33 -2.42 -2.46 11.85
N MET A 34 -1.54 -1.51 12.15
CA MET A 34 -1.68 -0.12 11.67
C MET A 34 -1.28 0.07 10.22
N ILE A 35 -0.31 -0.71 9.70
CA ILE A 35 0.24 -0.51 8.36
C ILE A 35 0.03 -1.73 7.48
N GLY A 36 0.29 -2.92 8.01
CA GLY A 36 0.10 -4.17 7.28
C GLY A 36 -1.34 -4.36 6.82
N VAL A 37 -2.31 -4.20 7.73
CA VAL A 37 -3.74 -4.38 7.42
C VAL A 37 -4.23 -3.38 6.35
N PRO A 38 -4.00 -2.06 6.47
CA PRO A 38 -4.39 -1.13 5.41
C PRO A 38 -3.71 -1.37 4.06
N ILE A 39 -2.44 -1.77 4.05
CA ILE A 39 -1.73 -2.13 2.81
C ILE A 39 -2.35 -3.37 2.18
N PHE A 40 -2.60 -4.43 2.95
CA PHE A 40 -3.24 -5.65 2.46
C PHE A 40 -4.63 -5.39 1.89
N ILE A 41 -5.45 -4.59 2.59
CA ILE A 41 -6.76 -4.17 2.11
C ILE A 41 -6.63 -3.35 0.83
N GLY A 42 -5.71 -2.39 0.78
CA GLY A 42 -5.46 -1.56 -0.39
C GLY A 42 -5.06 -2.39 -1.63
N ILE A 43 -4.15 -3.36 -1.45
CA ILE A 43 -3.75 -4.29 -2.52
C ILE A 43 -4.95 -5.13 -2.97
N GLY A 44 -5.75 -5.66 -2.04
CA GLY A 44 -6.96 -6.41 -2.35
C GLY A 44 -7.95 -5.61 -3.21
N PHE A 45 -8.23 -4.36 -2.83
CA PHE A 45 -9.09 -3.45 -3.61
C PHE A 45 -8.52 -3.16 -5.00
N VAL A 46 -7.20 -2.93 -5.11
CA VAL A 46 -6.54 -2.70 -6.39
C VAL A 46 -6.66 -3.92 -7.30
N ILE A 47 -6.47 -5.13 -6.77
CA ILE A 47 -6.64 -6.37 -7.52
C ILE A 47 -8.08 -6.49 -8.02
N VAL A 48 -9.07 -6.35 -7.13
CA VAL A 48 -10.50 -6.40 -7.50
C VAL A 48 -10.82 -5.38 -8.59
N TYR A 49 -10.37 -4.14 -8.43
CA TYR A 49 -10.56 -3.07 -9.41
C TYR A 49 -9.96 -3.42 -10.79
N LEU A 50 -8.76 -4.01 -10.83
CA LEU A 50 -8.14 -4.44 -12.08
C LEU A 50 -8.91 -5.57 -12.76
N PHE A 51 -9.45 -6.52 -11.98
CA PHE A 51 -10.28 -7.60 -12.49
C PHE A 51 -11.64 -7.11 -13.02
N GLU A 52 -12.31 -6.20 -12.31
CA GLU A 52 -13.55 -5.58 -12.79
C GLU A 52 -13.33 -4.73 -14.04
N LYS A 53 -12.24 -3.96 -14.09
CA LYS A 53 -11.89 -3.16 -15.26
C LYS A 53 -11.67 -4.04 -16.48
N LYS A 54 -11.01 -5.19 -16.34
CA LYS A 54 -10.85 -6.17 -17.44
C LYS A 54 -12.19 -6.70 -17.95
N ARG A 55 -13.16 -6.98 -17.06
CA ARG A 55 -14.48 -7.47 -17.48
C ARG A 55 -15.27 -6.44 -18.27
N LYS A 56 -15.17 -5.15 -17.94
CA LYS A 56 -15.84 -4.08 -18.69
C LYS A 56 -15.26 -3.83 -20.08
N THR A 57 -13.97 -4.08 -20.30
CA THR A 57 -13.33 -3.85 -21.61
C THR A 57 -13.51 -5.03 -22.59
N THR A 58 -13.89 -6.22 -22.12
CA THR A 58 -14.09 -7.42 -22.96
C THR A 58 -15.58 -7.72 -23.23
N GLY A 59 -16.49 -6.95 -22.62
CA GLY A 59 -17.95 -7.09 -22.80
C GLY A 59 -18.59 -6.04 -23.72
N ASN A 60 -17.80 -5.30 -24.50
CA ASN A 60 -18.22 -4.41 -25.58
C ASN A 60 -17.58 -4.89 -26.89
#